data_AF-A0A2N2N722-F1
#
_entry.id   AF-A0A2N2N722-F1
#
_cell.length_a   1.000
_cell.length_b   1.000
_cell.length_c   1.000
_cell.angle_alpha   90.00
_cell.angle_beta   90.00
_cell.angle_gamma   90.00
#
_symmetry.space_group_name_H-M   'P 1'
#
loop_
_entity.id
_entity.type
_entity.pdbx_description
1 polymer ?
#
loop_
_entity_poly.entity_id
_entity_poly.type
_entity_poly.pdbx_seq_one_letter_code
_entity_poly.pdbx_strand_id
1 'polypeptide(L)'
;MNPDTRIQLGLLGSAFGEALVSRVPGGVGLLADAFIRYRNLIKQERVCDLLEELKKDIESTDPHEFDQEYLRSEEFSDILESILWRVVNTASEEKVHRFKMILLNEMKHTYESDFKETFLDIAFRINEDQILILDHFREIKGSELESSSERGATESEDAGGEGARASLSRERDFLGFDESKYLFYVQDLVSKSLLYDENILLFDGGGKPYTNLKITPFGEEFLRFIEGSPDQ
;
A
#
# COMPACT_ATOMS: atom_id res chain seq x y z
N MET A 1 0.83 -20.53 27.37
CA MET A 1 -0.08 -19.38 27.17
C MET A 1 -0.34 -18.77 28.55
N ASN A 2 0.16 -17.56 28.79
CA ASN A 2 0.13 -16.89 30.10
C ASN A 2 -1.30 -16.37 30.39
N PRO A 3 -1.75 -16.26 31.64
CA PRO A 3 -3.06 -15.68 31.97
C PRO A 3 -3.19 -14.24 31.46
N ASP A 4 -2.11 -13.46 31.52
CA ASP A 4 -2.07 -12.07 31.06
C ASP A 4 -2.29 -11.95 29.55
N THR A 5 -1.71 -12.87 28.76
CA THR A 5 -1.90 -12.92 27.29
C THR A 5 -3.35 -13.20 26.91
N ARG A 6 -4.08 -13.99 27.72
CA ARG A 6 -5.52 -14.24 27.50
C ARG A 6 -6.37 -13.02 27.80
N ILE A 7 -6.01 -12.25 28.83
CA ILE A 7 -6.71 -11.02 29.21
C ILE A 7 -6.50 -9.95 28.13
N GLN A 8 -5.26 -9.80 27.64
CA GLN A 8 -4.96 -8.85 26.57
C GLN A 8 -5.62 -9.23 25.24
N LEU A 9 -5.64 -10.51 24.88
CA LEU A 9 -6.36 -10.97 23.69
C LEU A 9 -7.88 -10.71 23.80
N GLY A 10 -8.44 -10.86 25.01
CA GLY A 10 -9.83 -10.50 25.28
C GLY A 10 -10.10 -8.99 25.16
N LEU A 11 -9.16 -8.15 25.62
CA LEU A 11 -9.24 -6.69 25.54
C LEU A 11 -9.07 -6.19 24.10
N LEU A 12 -8.16 -6.78 23.34
CA LEU A 12 -7.94 -6.51 21.91
C LEU A 12 -9.16 -6.93 21.10
N GLY A 13 -9.70 -8.12 21.36
CA GLY A 13 -10.96 -8.57 20.78
C GLY A 13 -12.15 -7.69 21.14
N SER A 14 -12.19 -7.12 22.35
CA SER A 14 -13.22 -6.15 22.74
C SER A 14 -13.04 -4.79 22.12
N ALA A 15 -11.81 -4.27 21.97
CA ALA A 15 -11.54 -2.98 21.34
C ALA A 15 -11.84 -3.05 19.84
N PHE A 16 -11.39 -4.12 19.18
CA PHE A 16 -11.74 -4.41 17.80
C PHE A 16 -13.26 -4.62 17.62
N GLY A 17 -13.89 -5.37 18.55
CA GLY A 17 -15.34 -5.55 18.56
C GLY A 17 -16.10 -4.24 18.80
N GLU A 18 -15.61 -3.35 19.67
CA GLU A 18 -16.17 -2.02 19.92
C GLU A 18 -16.00 -1.11 18.71
N ALA A 19 -14.85 -1.12 18.03
CA ALA A 19 -14.62 -0.39 16.79
C ALA A 19 -15.56 -0.88 15.67
N LEU A 20 -15.83 -2.19 15.60
CA LEU A 20 -16.83 -2.74 14.68
C LEU A 20 -18.29 -2.36 15.06
N VAL A 21 -18.52 -1.96 16.31
CA VAL A 21 -19.86 -1.75 16.91
C VAL A 21 -20.13 -0.28 17.28
N SER A 22 -19.20 0.64 17.07
CA SER A 22 -19.26 1.99 17.63
C SER A 22 -20.42 2.86 17.09
N ARG A 23 -21.47 2.92 17.93
CA ARG A 23 -22.32 4.06 18.33
C ARG A 23 -23.41 4.65 17.40
N VAL A 24 -24.56 3.96 17.36
CA VAL A 24 -25.92 4.57 17.39
C VAL A 24 -26.71 3.94 18.56
N PRO A 25 -27.55 4.69 19.31
CA PRO A 25 -28.38 4.11 20.36
C PRO A 25 -29.36 3.08 19.79
N GLY A 26 -29.19 1.81 20.18
CA GLY A 26 -30.01 0.70 19.69
C GLY A 26 -29.26 -0.55 19.21
N GLY A 27 -28.09 -0.87 19.80
CA GLY A 27 -27.63 -2.26 19.95
C GLY A 27 -27.61 -3.19 18.74
N VAL A 28 -27.36 -2.68 17.53
CA VAL A 28 -27.04 -3.47 16.33
C VAL A 28 -25.96 -2.69 15.57
N GLY A 29 -24.77 -3.29 15.42
CA GLY A 29 -23.58 -2.61 14.87
C GLY A 29 -23.80 -2.09 13.44
N LEU A 30 -23.41 -0.84 13.20
CA LEU A 30 -23.61 -0.12 11.93
C LEU A 30 -22.92 -0.79 10.73
N LEU A 31 -21.76 -1.42 10.92
CA LEU A 31 -21.06 -2.12 9.84
C LEU A 31 -21.84 -3.34 9.33
N ALA A 32 -22.54 -4.05 10.21
CA ALA A 32 -23.31 -5.23 9.84
C ALA A 32 -24.68 -4.92 9.24
N ASP A 33 -25.24 -3.73 9.51
CA ASP A 33 -26.63 -3.43 9.15
C ASP A 33 -26.79 -2.40 8.04
N ALA A 34 -25.93 -1.38 7.95
CA ALA A 34 -26.06 -0.33 6.92
C ALA A 34 -25.32 -0.69 5.62
N PHE A 35 -24.08 -1.21 5.72
CA PHE A 35 -23.25 -1.58 4.58
C PHE A 35 -23.69 -2.90 3.90
N ILE A 36 -24.04 -3.88 4.74
CA ILE A 36 -24.28 -5.26 4.36
C ILE A 36 -25.71 -5.47 3.82
N ARG A 37 -26.72 -4.73 4.30
CA ARG A 37 -28.12 -4.96 3.90
C ARG A 37 -28.50 -4.42 2.50
N TYR A 38 -27.68 -3.57 1.87
CA TYR A 38 -28.14 -2.86 0.67
C TYR A 38 -27.92 -3.57 -0.68
N ARG A 39 -27.00 -4.54 -0.88
CA ARG A 39 -26.94 -5.36 -2.12
C ARG A 39 -25.82 -6.42 -2.11
N ASN A 40 -26.18 -7.65 -2.50
CA ASN A 40 -25.35 -8.83 -2.85
C ASN A 40 -24.63 -9.57 -1.70
N LEU A 41 -24.98 -10.85 -1.52
CA LEU A 41 -24.32 -11.82 -0.61
C LEU A 41 -22.79 -11.86 -0.80
N ILE A 42 -22.33 -11.74 -2.05
CA ILE A 42 -20.90 -11.72 -2.41
C ILE A 42 -20.14 -10.58 -1.71
N LYS A 43 -20.78 -9.42 -1.51
CA LYS A 43 -20.14 -8.28 -0.83
C LYS A 43 -20.04 -8.51 0.68
N GLN A 44 -21.03 -9.19 1.25
CA GLN A 44 -21.03 -9.56 2.67
C GLN A 44 -19.94 -10.60 2.95
N GLU A 45 -19.86 -11.63 2.09
CA GLU A 45 -18.86 -12.70 2.17
C GLU A 45 -17.45 -12.13 2.19
N ARG A 46 -17.10 -11.21 1.26
CA ARG A 46 -15.77 -10.56 1.24
C ARG A 46 -15.39 -9.85 2.54
N VAL A 47 -16.33 -9.15 3.15
CA VAL A 47 -16.07 -8.45 4.42
C VAL A 47 -15.93 -9.45 5.56
N CYS A 48 -16.82 -10.45 5.62
CA CYS A 48 -16.75 -11.50 6.61
C CYS A 48 -15.42 -12.26 6.52
N ASP A 49 -15.01 -12.67 5.32
CA ASP A 49 -13.76 -13.38 5.07
C ASP A 49 -12.55 -12.55 5.51
N LEU A 50 -12.50 -11.26 5.15
CA LEU A 50 -11.45 -10.34 5.59
C LEU A 50 -11.37 -10.28 7.13
N LEU A 51 -12.51 -10.08 7.81
CA LEU A 51 -12.56 -9.96 9.27
C LEU A 51 -12.20 -11.28 9.96
N GLU A 52 -12.58 -12.43 9.41
CA GLU A 52 -12.22 -13.74 9.92
C GLU A 52 -10.72 -14.02 9.77
N GLU A 53 -10.13 -13.67 8.63
CA GLU A 53 -8.68 -13.77 8.44
C GLU A 53 -7.93 -12.84 9.37
N LEU A 54 -8.32 -11.57 9.45
CA LEU A 54 -7.70 -10.59 10.34
C LEU A 54 -7.76 -11.05 11.80
N LYS A 55 -8.90 -11.62 12.23
CA LYS A 55 -9.04 -12.19 13.56
C LYS A 55 -8.03 -13.33 13.81
N LYS A 56 -7.81 -14.22 12.84
CA LYS A 56 -6.81 -15.30 12.96
C LYS A 56 -5.39 -14.71 13.08
N ASP A 57 -5.09 -13.69 12.28
CA ASP A 57 -3.79 -13.02 12.29
C ASP A 57 -3.55 -12.37 13.67
N ILE A 58 -4.56 -11.69 14.22
CA ILE A 58 -4.54 -11.12 15.58
C ILE A 58 -4.36 -12.19 16.66
N GLU A 59 -5.13 -13.28 16.62
CA GLU A 59 -5.05 -14.37 17.60
C GLU A 59 -3.71 -15.11 17.56
N SER A 60 -3.02 -15.09 16.42
CA SER A 60 -1.71 -15.71 16.23
C SER A 60 -0.52 -14.80 16.57
N THR A 61 -0.76 -13.48 16.71
CA THR A 61 0.27 -12.47 17.02
C THR A 61 0.32 -12.19 18.53
N ASP A 62 1.48 -11.79 19.07
CA ASP A 62 1.57 -11.37 20.47
C ASP A 62 0.70 -10.13 20.72
N PRO A 63 -0.24 -10.14 21.70
CA PRO A 63 -1.05 -8.98 22.04
C PRO A 63 -0.27 -7.70 22.34
N HIS A 64 1.00 -7.82 22.76
CA HIS A 64 1.89 -6.68 23.03
C HIS A 64 2.39 -5.97 21.76
N GLU A 65 2.27 -6.57 20.58
CA GLU A 65 2.62 -5.93 19.31
C GLU A 65 1.55 -4.93 18.84
N PHE A 66 0.39 -4.85 19.49
CA PHE A 66 -0.72 -4.00 19.07
C PHE A 66 -0.85 -2.74 19.92
N ASP A 67 -1.07 -1.61 19.27
CA ASP A 67 -1.33 -0.34 19.95
C ASP A 67 -2.78 -0.28 20.45
N GLN A 68 -2.99 -0.75 21.68
CA GLN A 68 -4.32 -0.80 22.30
C GLN A 68 -4.97 0.58 22.49
N GLU A 69 -4.17 1.65 22.60
CA GLU A 69 -4.70 3.01 22.73
C GLU A 69 -5.21 3.49 21.37
N TYR A 70 -4.41 3.31 20.32
CA TYR A 70 -4.80 3.62 18.95
C TYR A 70 -6.04 2.85 18.50
N LEU A 71 -6.14 1.56 18.81
CA LEU A 71 -7.29 0.73 18.43
C LEU A 71 -8.63 1.19 19.02
N ARG A 72 -8.60 2.01 20.08
CA ARG A 72 -9.80 2.62 20.69
C ARG A 72 -10.05 4.04 20.21
N SER A 73 -9.18 4.57 19.36
CA SER A 73 -9.29 5.92 18.82
C SER A 73 -10.37 6.00 17.73
N GLU A 74 -10.86 7.22 17.52
CA GLU A 74 -11.73 7.54 16.39
C GLU A 74 -10.98 7.38 15.05
N GLU A 75 -9.69 7.75 15.02
CA GLU A 75 -8.86 7.63 13.83
C GLU A 75 -8.76 6.18 13.33
N PHE A 76 -8.57 5.22 14.24
CA PHE A 76 -8.58 3.80 13.86
C PHE A 76 -9.94 3.36 13.31
N SER A 77 -11.04 3.88 13.88
CA SER A 77 -12.39 3.57 13.39
C SER A 77 -12.61 4.12 11.98
N ASP A 78 -12.13 5.34 11.70
CA ASP A 78 -12.21 5.97 10.39
C ASP A 78 -11.43 5.19 9.33
N ILE A 79 -10.17 4.80 9.62
CA ILE A 79 -9.37 4.02 8.68
C ILE A 79 -9.93 2.61 8.46
N LEU A 80 -10.46 1.98 9.51
CA LEU A 80 -11.16 0.69 9.40
C LEU A 80 -12.37 0.82 8.46
N GLU A 81 -13.22 1.82 8.66
CA GLU A 81 -14.38 2.07 7.79
C GLU A 81 -13.95 2.32 6.34
N SER A 82 -12.93 3.16 6.16
CA SER A 82 -12.35 3.52 4.87
C SER A 82 -11.82 2.31 4.10
N ILE A 83 -11.15 1.38 4.80
CA ILE A 83 -10.66 0.12 4.24
C ILE A 83 -11.83 -0.82 3.91
N LEU A 84 -12.77 -1.02 4.83
CA LEU A 84 -13.92 -1.89 4.62
C LEU A 84 -14.76 -1.46 3.41
N TRP A 85 -14.95 -0.15 3.23
CA TRP A 85 -15.64 0.40 2.06
C TRP A 85 -14.95 -0.01 0.76
N ARG A 86 -13.61 0.04 0.72
CA ARG A 86 -12.82 -0.36 -0.46
C ARG A 86 -12.89 -1.87 -0.70
N VAL A 87 -12.85 -2.68 0.35
CA VAL A 87 -13.00 -4.15 0.28
C VAL A 87 -14.36 -4.55 -0.30
N VAL A 88 -15.44 -3.92 0.17
CA VAL A 88 -16.82 -4.16 -0.34
C VAL A 88 -16.94 -3.85 -1.84
N ASN A 89 -16.14 -2.92 -2.35
CA ASN A 89 -16.23 -2.41 -3.71
C ASN A 89 -15.13 -2.93 -4.65
N THR A 90 -14.26 -3.84 -4.20
CA THR A 90 -13.29 -4.54 -5.06
C THR A 90 -13.70 -6.00 -5.27
N ALA A 91 -13.38 -6.55 -6.44
CA ALA A 91 -13.49 -7.98 -6.73
C ALA A 91 -12.12 -8.68 -6.82
N SER A 92 -11.02 -7.93 -6.69
CA SER A 92 -9.65 -8.47 -6.72
C SER A 92 -9.25 -8.96 -5.34
N GLU A 93 -8.97 -10.26 -5.22
CA GLU A 93 -8.50 -10.90 -3.99
C GLU A 93 -7.16 -10.32 -3.53
N GLU A 94 -6.24 -10.03 -4.46
CA GLU A 94 -4.94 -9.41 -4.18
C GLU A 94 -5.11 -8.05 -3.49
N LYS A 95 -6.05 -7.22 -3.98
CA LYS A 95 -6.37 -5.94 -3.33
C LYS A 95 -7.01 -6.13 -1.95
N VAL A 96 -7.90 -7.10 -1.80
CA VAL A 96 -8.49 -7.42 -0.48
C VAL A 96 -7.39 -7.81 0.50
N HIS A 97 -6.47 -8.67 0.07
CA HIS A 97 -5.33 -9.09 0.86
C HIS A 97 -4.43 -7.90 1.23
N ARG A 98 -4.12 -7.00 0.28
CA ARG A 98 -3.36 -5.77 0.55
C ARG A 98 -4.02 -4.89 1.61
N PHE A 99 -5.34 -4.70 1.52
CA PHE A 99 -6.09 -3.95 2.53
C PHE A 99 -6.08 -4.64 3.91
N LYS A 100 -6.10 -5.97 3.95
CA LYS A 100 -5.90 -6.72 5.20
C LYS A 100 -4.55 -6.42 5.82
N MET A 101 -3.48 -6.46 5.01
CA MET A 101 -2.12 -6.20 5.47
C MET A 101 -1.97 -4.76 5.97
N ILE A 102 -2.49 -3.76 5.24
CA ILE A 102 -2.52 -2.36 5.69
C ILE A 102 -3.20 -2.25 7.05
N LEU A 103 -4.38 -2.86 7.21
CA LEU A 103 -5.12 -2.81 8.47
C LEU A 103 -4.34 -3.49 9.59
N LEU A 104 -3.78 -4.68 9.36
CA LEU A 104 -2.95 -5.38 10.34
C LEU A 104 -1.74 -4.54 10.77
N ASN A 105 -1.13 -3.84 9.83
CA ASN A 105 0.02 -2.97 10.10
C ASN A 105 -0.39 -1.75 10.92
N GLU A 106 -1.48 -1.06 10.57
CA GLU A 106 -2.05 0.05 11.36
C GLU A 106 -2.41 -0.38 12.79
N MET A 107 -2.85 -1.63 12.99
CA MET A 107 -3.13 -2.15 14.32
C MET A 107 -1.85 -2.34 15.17
N LYS A 108 -0.71 -2.63 14.53
CA LYS A 108 0.57 -2.84 15.20
C LYS A 108 1.29 -1.52 15.47
N HIS A 109 1.37 -0.67 14.45
CA HIS A 109 2.04 0.62 14.50
C HIS A 109 1.25 1.60 13.64
N THR A 110 0.79 2.69 14.24
CA THR A 110 0.15 3.78 13.51
C THR A 110 1.14 4.37 12.50
N TYR A 111 0.79 4.34 11.21
CA TYR A 111 1.63 4.97 10.20
C TYR A 111 1.42 6.49 10.22
N GLU A 112 2.32 7.27 10.78
CA GLU A 112 2.16 8.73 10.82
C GLU A 112 2.33 9.35 9.42
N SER A 113 1.22 9.71 8.76
CA SER A 113 1.24 10.43 7.48
C SER A 113 -0.08 11.17 7.19
N ASP A 114 0.03 12.40 6.71
CA ASP A 114 -1.10 13.18 6.21
C ASP A 114 -1.71 12.60 4.92
N PHE A 115 -1.01 11.63 4.30
CA PHE A 115 -1.40 11.04 3.01
C PHE A 115 -2.14 9.71 3.13
N LYS A 116 -2.46 9.21 4.34
CA LYS A 116 -3.14 7.90 4.56
C LYS A 116 -4.30 7.66 3.59
N GLU A 117 -5.29 8.55 3.53
CA GLU A 117 -6.43 8.40 2.63
C GLU A 117 -6.04 8.43 1.14
N THR A 118 -5.04 9.25 0.78
CA THR A 118 -4.51 9.28 -0.58
C THR A 118 -3.84 7.96 -0.93
N PHE A 119 -3.10 7.35 0.01
CA PHE A 119 -2.49 6.04 -0.18
C PHE A 119 -3.53 4.94 -0.27
N LEU A 120 -4.61 4.98 0.52
CA LEU A 120 -5.73 4.03 0.40
C LEU A 120 -6.41 4.14 -0.98
N ASP A 121 -6.58 5.36 -1.49
CA ASP A 121 -7.10 5.59 -2.85
C ASP A 121 -6.17 5.04 -3.94
N ILE A 122 -4.86 5.22 -3.79
CA ILE A 122 -3.86 4.68 -4.70
C ILE A 122 -3.86 3.15 -4.64
N ALA A 123 -3.82 2.57 -3.43
CA ALA A 123 -3.88 1.13 -3.20
C ALA A 123 -5.15 0.51 -3.78
N PHE A 124 -6.28 1.22 -3.75
CA PHE A 124 -7.51 0.76 -4.40
C PHE A 124 -7.41 0.73 -5.93
N ARG A 125 -6.67 1.66 -6.53
CA ARG A 125 -6.60 1.85 -7.99
C ARG A 125 -5.55 0.98 -8.64
N ILE A 126 -4.35 0.89 -8.07
CA ILE A 126 -3.23 0.17 -8.69
C ILE A 126 -3.33 -1.36 -8.53
N ASN A 127 -2.78 -2.10 -9.48
CA ASN A 127 -2.70 -3.58 -9.44
C ASN A 127 -1.30 -4.08 -9.01
N GLU A 128 -1.12 -5.39 -8.90
CA GLU A 128 0.15 -6.00 -8.48
C GLU A 128 1.29 -5.79 -9.50
N ASP A 129 1.00 -5.81 -10.80
CA ASP A 129 2.01 -5.52 -11.84
C ASP A 129 2.60 -4.11 -11.67
N GLN A 130 1.76 -3.14 -11.30
CA GLN A 130 2.20 -1.76 -11.03
C GLN A 130 3.02 -1.65 -9.75
N ILE A 131 2.70 -2.44 -8.71
CA ILE A 131 3.52 -2.51 -7.50
C ILE A 131 4.87 -3.13 -7.82
N LEU A 132 4.91 -4.23 -8.57
CA LEU A 132 6.14 -4.87 -9.01
C LEU A 132 7.06 -3.92 -9.77
N ILE A 133 6.50 -3.12 -10.68
CA ILE A 133 7.24 -2.07 -11.40
C ILE A 133 7.78 -1.04 -10.41
N LEU A 134 6.97 -0.58 -9.45
CA LEU A 134 7.37 0.43 -8.47
C LEU A 134 8.50 -0.09 -7.56
N ASP A 135 8.41 -1.33 -7.09
CA ASP A 135 9.43 -2.01 -6.29
C ASP A 135 10.75 -2.12 -7.03
N HIS A 136 10.71 -2.47 -8.32
CA HIS A 136 11.91 -2.53 -9.14
C HIS A 136 12.67 -1.19 -9.16
N PHE A 137 11.96 -0.07 -9.28
CA PHE A 137 12.58 1.27 -9.24
C PHE A 137 13.12 1.65 -7.85
N ARG A 138 12.51 1.13 -6.77
CA ARG A 138 13.05 1.27 -5.41
C ARG A 138 14.38 0.53 -5.25
N GLU A 139 14.47 -0.70 -5.76
CA GLU A 139 15.70 -1.52 -5.71
C GLU A 139 16.87 -0.89 -6.49
N ILE A 140 16.57 -0.35 -7.69
CA ILE A 140 17.58 0.34 -8.51
C ILE A 140 18.14 1.53 -7.75
N LYS A 141 17.27 2.39 -7.16
CA LYS A 141 17.70 3.55 -6.38
C LYS A 141 18.55 3.16 -5.17
N GLY A 142 18.17 2.10 -4.44
CA GLY A 142 18.96 1.58 -3.33
C GLY A 142 20.36 1.14 -3.77
N SER A 143 20.46 0.45 -4.91
CA SER A 143 21.74 -0.01 -5.46
C SER A 143 22.66 1.14 -5.91
N GLU A 144 22.10 2.22 -6.46
CA GLU A 144 22.85 3.43 -6.84
C GLU A 144 23.45 4.14 -5.62
N LEU A 145 22.70 4.22 -4.52
CA LEU A 145 23.16 4.84 -3.27
C LEU A 145 24.32 4.07 -2.63
N GLU A 146 24.25 2.75 -2.59
CA GLU A 146 25.35 1.91 -2.09
C GLU A 146 26.61 2.04 -2.95
N SER A 147 26.46 2.10 -4.28
CA SER A 147 27.60 2.24 -5.20
C SER A 147 28.27 3.63 -5.20
N SER A 148 27.51 4.68 -4.85
CA SER A 148 27.99 6.06 -4.77
C SER A 148 28.67 6.40 -3.44
N SER A 149 28.38 5.63 -2.37
CA SER A 149 29.14 5.65 -1.12
C SER A 149 30.59 5.17 -1.31
N GLU A 150 30.83 4.29 -2.30
CA GLU A 150 32.16 3.73 -2.59
C GLU A 150 32.95 4.48 -3.67
N ARG A 151 32.34 5.39 -4.44
CA ARG A 151 33.00 6.13 -5.52
C ARG A 151 32.94 7.64 -5.33
N GLY A 152 34.09 8.20 -4.95
CA GLY A 152 34.39 9.61 -5.15
C GLY A 152 34.18 10.02 -6.61
N ALA A 153 33.61 11.22 -6.77
CA ALA A 153 33.22 11.89 -8.00
C ALA A 153 34.02 11.48 -9.25
N THR A 154 33.31 10.90 -10.22
CA THR A 154 33.70 11.00 -11.63
C THR A 154 32.47 11.35 -12.43
N GLU A 155 32.43 12.60 -12.88
CA GLU A 155 31.53 13.07 -13.92
C GLU A 155 31.82 12.29 -15.21
N SER A 156 30.77 11.84 -15.88
CA SER A 156 30.84 11.63 -17.33
C SER A 156 29.49 11.98 -17.95
N GLU A 157 29.50 13.12 -18.63
CA GLU A 157 28.55 13.52 -19.66
C GLU A 157 28.47 12.47 -20.78
N ASP A 158 27.32 12.52 -21.47
CA ASP A 158 27.08 12.07 -22.85
C ASP A 158 26.57 10.64 -23.07
N ALA A 159 25.24 10.51 -23.19
CA ALA A 159 24.58 9.39 -23.88
C ALA A 159 23.22 9.83 -24.42
N GLY A 160 23.23 10.57 -25.53
CA GLY A 160 22.03 10.91 -26.28
C GLY A 160 21.25 9.69 -26.79
N GLY A 161 19.94 9.66 -26.53
CA GLY A 161 18.87 9.02 -27.32
C GLY A 161 18.81 7.48 -27.45
N GLU A 162 19.95 6.78 -27.49
CA GLU A 162 20.03 5.35 -27.79
C GLU A 162 20.16 4.50 -26.51
N GLY A 163 20.82 5.05 -25.48
CA GLY A 163 20.92 4.43 -24.14
C GLY A 163 19.58 4.35 -23.40
N ALA A 164 18.76 5.41 -23.47
CA ALA A 164 17.46 5.45 -22.79
C ALA A 164 16.43 4.46 -23.37
N ARG A 165 16.54 4.08 -24.64
CA ARG A 165 15.73 3.00 -25.23
C ARG A 165 16.19 1.62 -24.78
N ALA A 166 17.50 1.43 -24.57
CA ALA A 166 18.04 0.22 -23.99
C ALA A 166 17.57 0.06 -22.52
N SER A 167 17.48 1.16 -21.76
CA SER A 167 16.96 1.23 -20.38
C SER A 167 15.43 1.32 -20.25
N LEU A 168 14.66 0.97 -21.28
CA LEU A 168 13.25 0.61 -21.09
C LEU A 168 12.97 -0.79 -21.60
N SER A 169 13.58 -1.13 -22.74
CA SER A 169 13.48 -2.47 -23.30
C SER A 169 14.04 -3.50 -22.32
N ARG A 170 15.15 -3.21 -21.62
CA ARG A 170 15.75 -4.12 -20.64
C ARG A 170 14.86 -4.35 -19.42
N GLU A 171 14.28 -3.30 -18.86
CA GLU A 171 13.48 -3.30 -17.63
C GLU A 171 12.14 -3.97 -17.91
N ARG A 172 11.51 -3.64 -19.05
CA ARG A 172 10.33 -4.34 -19.56
C ARG A 172 10.61 -5.82 -19.76
N ASP A 173 11.69 -6.17 -20.46
CA ASP A 173 12.01 -7.56 -20.80
C ASP A 173 12.39 -8.36 -19.56
N PHE A 174 13.04 -7.72 -18.58
CA PHE A 174 13.35 -8.30 -17.27
C PHE A 174 12.08 -8.64 -16.48
N LEU A 175 11.10 -7.74 -16.47
CA LEU A 175 9.82 -7.92 -15.78
C LEU A 175 8.80 -8.74 -16.58
N GLY A 176 9.09 -9.07 -17.84
CA GLY A 176 8.25 -9.91 -18.69
C GLY A 176 6.97 -9.25 -19.22
N PHE A 177 6.93 -7.91 -19.31
CA PHE A 177 5.75 -7.17 -19.78
C PHE A 177 5.73 -6.96 -21.30
N ASP A 178 4.52 -6.90 -21.87
CA ASP A 178 4.32 -6.33 -23.21
C ASP A 178 4.61 -4.82 -23.20
N GLU A 179 5.12 -4.28 -24.31
CA GLU A 179 5.50 -2.86 -24.42
C GLU A 179 4.33 -1.92 -24.13
N SER A 180 3.14 -2.21 -24.67
CA SER A 180 1.98 -1.35 -24.50
C SER A 180 1.46 -1.38 -23.07
N LYS A 181 1.47 -2.57 -22.46
CA LYS A 181 1.05 -2.79 -21.07
C LYS A 181 2.00 -2.09 -20.09
N TYR A 182 3.31 -2.26 -20.29
CA TYR A 182 4.33 -1.60 -19.48
C TYR A 182 4.25 -0.07 -19.57
N LEU A 183 4.13 0.46 -20.79
CA LEU A 183 4.02 1.91 -21.01
C LEU A 183 2.78 2.48 -20.32
N PHE A 184 1.63 1.80 -20.41
CA PHE A 184 0.41 2.20 -19.71
C PHE A 184 0.62 2.25 -18.19
N TYR A 185 1.25 1.23 -17.60
CA TYR A 185 1.48 1.17 -16.16
C TYR A 185 2.42 2.25 -15.67
N VAL A 186 3.52 2.48 -16.36
CA VAL A 186 4.46 3.56 -16.03
C VAL A 186 3.76 4.92 -16.10
N GLN A 187 2.99 5.19 -17.17
CA GLN A 187 2.27 6.45 -17.32
C GLN A 187 1.27 6.66 -16.18
N ASP A 188 0.56 5.61 -15.81
CA ASP A 188 -0.40 5.63 -14.71
C ASP A 188 0.29 5.86 -13.35
N LEU A 189 1.46 5.24 -13.11
CA LEU A 189 2.28 5.46 -11.92
C LEU A 189 2.84 6.88 -11.84
N VAL A 190 3.29 7.45 -12.97
CA VAL A 190 3.71 8.85 -13.06
C VAL A 190 2.55 9.79 -12.77
N SER A 191 1.35 9.51 -13.29
CA SER A 191 0.16 10.33 -13.02
C SER A 191 -0.28 10.35 -11.55
N LYS A 192 0.12 9.33 -10.78
CA LYS A 192 -0.12 9.21 -9.33
C LYS A 192 1.03 9.75 -8.49
N SER A 193 2.02 10.39 -9.12
CA SER A 193 3.22 10.90 -8.46
C SER A 193 4.07 9.83 -7.77
N LEU A 194 3.95 8.56 -8.15
CA LEU A 194 4.72 7.45 -7.59
C LEU A 194 6.06 7.27 -8.32
N LEU A 195 6.07 7.57 -9.61
CA LEU A 195 7.26 7.68 -10.45
C LEU A 195 7.37 9.09 -11.02
N TYR A 196 8.56 9.49 -11.43
CA TYR A 196 8.77 10.68 -12.25
C TYR A 196 9.71 10.37 -13.42
N ASP A 197 9.52 11.08 -14.53
CA ASP A 197 10.37 10.99 -15.71
C ASP A 197 11.36 12.15 -15.73
N GLU A 198 12.64 11.85 -15.61
CA GLU A 198 13.72 12.85 -15.64
C GLU A 198 13.83 13.55 -16.99
N ASN A 199 13.42 12.91 -18.08
CA ASN A 199 13.47 13.56 -19.40
C ASN A 199 12.51 14.76 -19.49
N ILE A 200 11.45 14.80 -18.68
CA ILE A 200 10.52 15.94 -18.63
C ILE A 200 11.23 17.18 -18.05
N LEU A 201 12.28 17.00 -17.24
CA LEU A 201 13.06 18.08 -16.64
C LEU A 201 14.16 18.63 -17.58
N LEU A 202 14.51 17.88 -18.63
CA LEU A 202 15.49 18.28 -19.63
C LEU A 202 14.78 19.06 -20.74
N PHE A 203 14.87 20.39 -20.68
CA PHE A 203 14.29 21.34 -21.64
C PHE A 203 14.69 21.14 -23.12
N ASP A 204 15.54 20.17 -23.44
CA ASP A 204 16.15 19.98 -24.75
C ASP A 204 15.34 19.06 -25.70
N GLY A 205 14.18 18.56 -25.28
CA GLY A 205 13.18 17.93 -26.15
C GLY A 205 13.61 16.67 -26.92
N GLY A 206 14.82 16.17 -26.70
CA GLY A 206 15.40 15.03 -27.43
C GLY A 206 15.12 13.67 -26.79
N GLY A 207 14.81 13.63 -25.48
CA GLY A 207 14.49 12.41 -24.76
C GLY A 207 13.08 11.93 -25.08
N LYS A 208 12.91 10.63 -25.35
CA LYS A 208 11.56 10.05 -25.47
C LYS A 208 10.93 10.03 -24.07
N PRO A 209 9.66 10.44 -23.93
CA PRO A 209 9.00 10.41 -22.64
C PRO A 209 8.92 8.97 -22.11
N TYR A 210 8.90 8.85 -20.79
CA TYR A 210 8.87 7.62 -20.01
C TYR A 210 10.08 6.72 -20.21
N THR A 211 11.22 7.25 -20.68
CA THR A 211 12.46 6.48 -20.86
C THR A 211 13.49 6.57 -19.75
N ASN A 212 13.37 7.56 -18.86
CA ASN A 212 14.28 7.72 -17.73
C ASN A 212 13.45 7.96 -16.47
N LEU A 213 12.99 6.87 -15.86
CA LEU A 213 12.05 6.88 -14.75
C LEU A 213 12.77 6.64 -13.45
N LYS A 214 12.33 7.32 -12.40
CA LYS A 214 12.78 7.08 -11.03
C LYS A 214 11.60 7.10 -10.06
N ILE A 215 11.75 6.38 -8.96
CA ILE A 215 10.78 6.41 -7.86
C ILE A 215 10.84 7.75 -7.14
N THR A 216 9.67 8.32 -6.81
CA THR A 216 9.58 9.54 -6.01
C THR A 216 9.66 9.20 -4.51
N PRO A 217 9.99 10.17 -3.64
CA PRO A 217 9.84 9.98 -2.19
C PRO A 217 8.42 9.58 -1.78
N PHE A 218 7.41 10.11 -2.48
CA PHE A 218 6.00 9.77 -2.27
C PHE A 218 5.69 8.31 -2.67
N GLY A 219 6.33 7.81 -3.73
CA GLY A 219 6.26 6.40 -4.13
C GLY A 219 6.89 5.46 -3.11
N GLU A 220 8.03 5.84 -2.54
CA GLU A 220 8.67 5.08 -1.45
C GLU A 220 7.83 5.08 -0.18
N GLU A 221 7.23 6.22 0.17
CA GLU A 221 6.31 6.34 1.30
C GLU A 221 5.08 5.45 1.11
N PHE A 222 4.48 5.49 -0.09
CA PHE A 222 3.37 4.62 -0.45
C PHE A 222 3.73 3.13 -0.31
N LEU A 223 4.91 2.71 -0.80
CA LEU A 223 5.36 1.32 -0.64
C LEU A 223 5.51 0.94 0.84
N ARG A 224 6.14 1.79 1.66
CA ARG A 224 6.25 1.57 3.11
C ARG A 224 4.88 1.45 3.77
N PHE A 225 3.92 2.27 3.38
CA PHE A 225 2.55 2.24 3.90
C PHE A 225 1.87 0.89 3.61
N ILE A 226 1.95 0.38 2.37
CA ILE A 226 1.28 -0.89 2.03
C ILE A 226 2.00 -2.13 2.58
N GLU A 227 3.31 -2.04 2.84
CA GLU A 227 4.12 -3.11 3.43
C GLU A 227 4.06 -3.13 4.96
N GLY A 228 3.82 -1.97 5.58
CA GLY A 228 3.94 -1.77 7.03
C GLY A 228 5.37 -1.85 7.54
N SER A 229 6.35 -1.52 6.69
CA SER A 229 7.75 -1.49 7.08
C SER A 229 8.02 -0.29 7.99
N PRO A 230 8.42 -0.49 9.26
CA PRO A 230 8.68 0.59 10.19
C PRO A 230 10.11 1.09 9.98
N ASP A 231 10.29 2.05 9.08
CA ASP A 231 11.50 2.88 9.07
C ASP A 231 11.11 4.33 9.37
N GLN A 232 11.05 4.64 10.67
CA GLN A 232 11.37 5.96 11.25
C GLN A 232 12.09 5.78 12.58
#